data_AF-A0A218PM97-F1
#
_entry.id   AF-A0A218PM97-F1
#
_cell.length_a   1.000
_cell.length_b   1.000
_cell.length_c   1.000
_cell.angle_alpha   90.00
_cell.angle_beta   90.00
_cell.angle_gamma   90.00
#
_symmetry.space_group_name_H-M   'P 1'
#
loop_
_entity.id
_entity.type
_entity.pdbx_description
1 polymer ?
#
loop_
_entity_poly.entity_id
_entity_poly.type
_entity_poly.pdbx_seq_one_letter_code
_entity_poly.pdbx_strand_id
1 'polypeptide(L)'
;MLRVIRQYLLDLECKRRHPELYDDVLQAERMEHCTQAFKRKTVAIVGNANSIFEHSSGKTIDETDVVVRINQGAPINFIAQGGRTDILCLAVPTGRAAISETFGNPAIIFVSPRRAILSSDLVDTVAVLPLQNWKVVSSLLGGCRPSAGMIATWIAHYLLQASSVSLYGFDWKKTKTYYADKMRRKHHNWALEEALMMKWAKEGWLKLPPPSSRS
;
A
#
# COMPACT_ATOMS: atom_id res chain seq x y z
N MET A 1 -15.95 12.00 -19.46
CA MET A 1 -15.80 11.04 -20.57
C MET A 1 -14.36 11.01 -21.12
N LEU A 2 -13.81 12.13 -21.60
CA LEU A 2 -12.45 12.21 -22.18
C LEU A 2 -11.32 11.66 -21.27
N ARG A 3 -11.39 11.90 -19.96
CA ARG A 3 -10.35 11.44 -19.00
C ARG A 3 -10.30 9.92 -18.84
N VAL A 4 -11.45 9.24 -18.96
CA VAL A 4 -11.55 7.78 -18.86
C VAL A 4 -11.03 7.13 -20.14
N ILE A 5 -11.42 7.67 -21.30
CA ILE A 5 -10.93 7.20 -22.61
C ILE A 5 -9.42 7.38 -22.70
N ARG A 6 -8.88 8.54 -22.30
CA ARG A 6 -7.44 8.77 -22.28
C ARG A 6 -6.70 7.75 -21.41
N GLN A 7 -7.21 7.47 -20.21
CA GLN A 7 -6.59 6.48 -19.33
C GLN A 7 -6.64 5.07 -19.97
N TYR A 8 -7.76 4.70 -20.58
CA TYR A 8 -7.90 3.42 -21.26
C TYR A 8 -6.89 3.26 -22.40
N LEU A 9 -6.71 4.30 -23.23
CA LEU A 9 -5.71 4.29 -24.31
C LEU A 9 -4.28 4.15 -23.78
N LEU A 10 -3.94 4.84 -22.67
CA LEU A 10 -2.64 4.71 -22.03
C LEU A 10 -2.40 3.29 -21.50
N ASP A 11 -3.41 2.68 -20.87
CA ASP A 11 -3.29 1.31 -20.36
C ASP A 11 -3.18 0.29 -21.52
N LEU A 12 -3.90 0.48 -22.63
CA LEU A 12 -3.75 -0.34 -23.84
C LEU A 12 -2.34 -0.25 -24.45
N GLU A 13 -1.81 0.97 -24.59
CA GLU A 13 -0.47 1.19 -25.11
C GLU A 13 0.60 0.59 -24.18
N CYS A 14 0.42 0.76 -22.87
CA CYS A 14 1.26 0.14 -21.86
C CYS A 14 1.23 -1.39 -21.97
N LYS A 15 0.04 -2.00 -22.09
CA LYS A 15 -0.09 -3.46 -22.27
C LYS A 15 0.60 -3.96 -23.54
N ARG A 16 0.58 -3.17 -24.63
CA ARG A 16 1.28 -3.51 -25.86
C ARG A 16 2.80 -3.46 -25.71
N ARG A 17 3.33 -2.47 -24.99
CA ARG A 17 4.78 -2.31 -24.75
C ARG A 17 5.32 -3.24 -23.67
N HIS A 18 4.51 -3.51 -22.66
CA HIS A 18 4.87 -4.18 -21.41
C HIS A 18 3.83 -5.25 -21.05
N PRO A 19 3.63 -6.29 -21.90
CA PRO A 19 2.68 -7.36 -21.63
C PRO A 19 2.95 -8.07 -20.30
N GLU A 20 4.20 -8.13 -19.87
CA GLU A 20 4.66 -8.72 -18.60
C GLU A 20 3.99 -8.10 -17.36
N LEU A 21 3.61 -6.82 -17.40
CA LEU A 21 2.91 -6.14 -16.28
C LEU A 21 1.45 -6.59 -16.12
N TYR A 22 0.93 -7.33 -17.10
CA TYR A 22 -0.44 -7.82 -17.18
C TYR A 22 -0.52 -9.36 -17.18
N ASP A 23 0.63 -10.04 -17.11
CA ASP A 23 0.72 -11.48 -16.95
C ASP A 23 0.62 -11.84 -15.47
N ASP A 24 -0.57 -12.24 -15.03
CA ASP A 24 -0.84 -12.54 -13.63
C ASP A 24 -0.04 -13.76 -13.10
N VAL A 25 0.38 -14.69 -13.98
CA VAL A 25 1.20 -15.85 -13.58
C VAL A 25 2.62 -15.39 -13.28
N LEU A 26 3.23 -14.67 -14.22
CA LEU A 26 4.57 -14.10 -14.03
C LEU A 26 4.60 -13.16 -12.80
N GLN A 27 3.56 -12.34 -12.64
CA GLN A 27 3.50 -11.44 -11.50
C GLN A 27 3.30 -12.15 -10.17
N ALA A 28 2.60 -13.30 -10.14
CA ALA A 28 2.53 -14.14 -8.93
C ALA A 28 3.90 -14.70 -8.55
N GLU A 29 4.71 -15.15 -9.52
CA GLU A 29 6.08 -15.63 -9.28
C GLU A 29 6.99 -14.50 -8.77
N ARG A 30 6.94 -13.32 -9.40
CA ARG A 30 7.70 -12.14 -8.95
C ARG A 30 7.29 -11.71 -7.54
N MET A 31 5.99 -11.75 -7.23
CA MET A 31 5.48 -11.48 -5.89
C MET A 31 6.02 -12.48 -4.87
N GLU A 32 6.00 -13.79 -5.16
CA GLU A 32 6.55 -14.83 -4.28
C GLU A 32 8.04 -14.57 -4.01
N HIS A 33 8.84 -14.35 -5.06
CA HIS A 33 10.27 -14.06 -4.92
C HIS A 33 10.54 -12.79 -4.11
N CYS A 34 9.75 -11.73 -4.34
CA CYS A 34 9.86 -10.45 -3.64
C CYS A 34 9.47 -10.55 -2.16
N THR A 35 8.56 -11.48 -1.82
CA THR A 35 7.93 -11.52 -0.50
C THR A 35 8.39 -12.67 0.40
N GLN A 36 9.10 -13.67 -0.15
CA GLN A 36 9.52 -14.88 0.57
C GLN A 36 10.24 -14.59 1.90
N ALA A 37 11.13 -13.59 1.92
CA ALA A 37 11.92 -13.22 3.10
C ALA A 37 11.09 -12.56 4.21
N PHE A 38 9.84 -12.20 3.93
CA PHE A 38 8.92 -11.51 4.82
C PHE A 38 7.79 -12.40 5.34
N LYS A 39 7.76 -13.68 4.95
CA LYS A 39 6.67 -14.59 5.33
C LYS A 39 6.65 -14.92 6.82
N ARG A 40 5.45 -15.07 7.38
CA ARG A 40 5.18 -15.50 8.78
C ARG A 40 5.78 -14.60 9.86
N LYS A 41 6.06 -13.35 9.51
CA LYS A 41 6.63 -12.32 10.39
C LYS A 41 5.56 -11.40 10.96
N THR A 42 5.90 -10.65 12.00
CA THR A 42 5.08 -9.52 12.45
C THR A 42 5.21 -8.36 11.46
N VAL A 43 4.12 -7.67 11.15
CA VAL A 43 4.09 -6.62 10.12
C VAL A 43 3.51 -5.32 10.65
N ALA A 44 4.23 -4.22 10.50
CA ALA A 44 3.75 -2.87 10.73
C ALA A 44 3.44 -2.23 9.37
N ILE A 45 2.20 -1.77 9.17
CA ILE A 45 1.80 -1.05 7.96
C ILE A 45 1.60 0.42 8.34
N VAL A 46 2.40 1.28 7.72
CA VAL A 46 2.39 2.72 7.98
C VAL A 46 1.65 3.44 6.86
N GLY A 47 0.44 3.88 7.17
CA GLY A 47 -0.39 4.74 6.36
C GLY A 47 0.04 6.21 6.43
N ASN A 48 -0.64 7.04 5.64
CA ASN A 48 -0.25 8.43 5.43
C ASN A 48 -1.18 9.45 6.09
N ALA A 49 -2.07 9.03 6.99
CA ALA A 49 -2.96 9.95 7.71
C ALA A 49 -2.16 10.88 8.62
N ASN A 50 -2.60 12.14 8.73
CA ASN A 50 -1.97 13.13 9.61
C ASN A 50 -2.14 12.79 11.11
N SER A 51 -3.15 12.00 11.46
CA SER A 51 -3.37 11.50 12.82
C SER A 51 -2.19 10.69 13.38
N ILE A 52 -1.29 10.19 12.53
CA ILE A 52 -0.08 9.48 12.98
C ILE A 52 0.77 10.31 13.95
N PHE A 53 0.77 11.65 13.81
CA PHE A 53 1.55 12.55 14.67
C PHE A 53 0.96 12.78 16.06
N GLU A 54 -0.22 12.23 16.35
CA GLU A 54 -0.80 12.22 17.70
C GLU A 54 -0.18 11.12 18.58
N HIS A 55 0.71 10.30 18.02
CA HIS A 55 1.29 9.14 18.67
C HIS A 55 2.81 9.14 18.56
N SER A 56 3.47 8.44 19.50
CA SER A 56 4.92 8.23 19.52
C SER A 56 5.28 6.78 19.19
N SER A 57 4.69 6.25 18.12
CA SER A 57 4.77 4.83 17.75
C SER A 57 6.06 4.44 17.02
N GLY A 58 6.96 5.38 16.74
CA GLY A 58 8.08 5.15 15.83
C GLY A 58 9.02 4.03 16.26
N LYS A 59 9.36 3.96 17.55
CA LYS A 59 10.16 2.85 18.10
C LYS A 59 9.46 1.50 17.90
N THR A 60 8.18 1.41 18.23
CA THR A 60 7.38 0.18 18.08
C THR A 60 7.25 -0.24 16.61
N ILE A 61 7.13 0.71 15.69
CA ILE A 61 7.13 0.45 14.24
C ILE A 61 8.45 -0.20 13.83
N ASP A 62 9.58 0.41 14.19
CA ASP A 62 10.91 -0.04 13.77
C ASP A 62 11.35 -1.37 14.43
N GLU A 63 10.77 -1.72 15.59
CA GLU A 63 10.98 -3.01 16.29
C GLU A 63 10.21 -4.19 15.66
N THR A 64 9.27 -3.92 14.75
CA THR A 64 8.49 -4.98 14.07
C THR A 64 9.37 -5.75 13.07
N ASP A 65 9.09 -7.02 12.79
CA ASP A 65 9.92 -7.82 11.87
C ASP A 65 9.90 -7.31 10.42
N VAL A 66 8.80 -6.67 9.99
CA VAL A 66 8.63 -6.08 8.66
C VAL A 66 7.87 -4.75 8.74
N VAL A 67 8.40 -3.71 8.12
CA VAL A 67 7.76 -2.38 8.00
C VAL A 67 7.36 -2.12 6.55
N VAL A 68 6.06 -1.98 6.32
CA VAL A 68 5.45 -1.68 5.03
C VAL A 68 5.02 -0.22 4.99
N ARG A 69 5.48 0.53 4.00
CA ARG A 69 5.02 1.91 3.73
C ARG A 69 4.24 1.99 2.43
N ILE A 70 3.43 3.04 2.29
CA ILE A 70 2.58 3.24 1.10
C ILE A 70 2.85 4.58 0.40
N ASN A 71 2.99 4.53 -0.93
CA ASN A 71 3.17 5.69 -1.81
C ASN A 71 4.33 6.61 -1.36
N GLN A 72 4.12 7.93 -1.38
CA GLN A 72 5.10 8.94 -0.99
C GLN A 72 5.18 9.14 0.54
N GLY A 73 4.92 8.08 1.31
CA GLY A 73 4.83 8.09 2.77
C GLY A 73 6.17 8.20 3.50
N ALA A 74 7.03 9.13 3.11
CA ALA A 74 8.34 9.38 3.70
C ALA A 74 8.26 9.72 5.20
N PRO A 75 9.06 9.09 6.07
CA PRO A 75 9.20 9.53 7.46
C PRO A 75 9.65 11.00 7.51
N ILE A 76 8.86 11.86 8.16
CA ILE A 76 9.21 13.25 8.47
C ILE A 76 9.25 13.52 9.98
N ASN A 77 8.71 12.60 10.78
CA ASN A 77 8.82 12.59 12.24
C ASN A 77 9.07 11.15 12.72
N PHE A 78 10.33 10.83 13.00
CA PHE A 78 10.75 9.49 13.42
C PHE A 78 10.16 9.04 14.76
N ILE A 79 9.81 9.98 15.66
CA ILE A 79 9.16 9.65 16.94
C ILE A 79 7.77 9.06 16.68
N ALA A 80 7.04 9.59 15.71
CA ALA A 80 5.71 9.12 15.37
C ALA A 80 5.70 7.95 14.37
N GLN A 81 6.64 7.95 13.42
CA GLN A 81 6.54 7.16 12.19
C GLN A 81 7.58 6.04 12.06
N GLY A 82 8.63 6.07 12.87
CA GLY A 82 9.81 5.22 12.67
C GLY A 82 10.56 5.59 11.39
N GLY A 83 11.74 5.01 11.18
CA GLY A 83 12.57 5.26 10.00
C GLY A 83 12.64 4.10 9.02
N ARG A 84 12.32 2.88 9.46
CA ARG A 84 12.54 1.67 8.65
C ARG A 84 11.50 1.54 7.54
N THR A 85 11.91 0.95 6.42
CA THR A 85 11.05 0.55 5.31
C THR A 85 11.62 -0.72 4.68
N ASP A 86 10.94 -1.84 4.84
CA ASP A 86 11.34 -3.11 4.21
C ASP A 86 10.59 -3.32 2.89
N ILE A 87 9.30 -2.95 2.87
CA ILE A 87 8.44 -3.04 1.69
C ILE A 87 7.80 -1.68 1.41
N LEU A 88 7.83 -1.25 0.15
CA LEU A 88 7.12 -0.07 -0.33
C LEU A 88 6.02 -0.47 -1.31
N CYS A 89 4.75 -0.28 -0.91
CA CYS A 89 3.60 -0.47 -1.77
C CYS A 89 3.28 0.83 -2.54
N LEU A 90 3.44 0.81 -3.87
CA LEU A 90 3.27 1.99 -4.73
C LEU A 90 1.99 1.92 -5.57
N ALA A 91 1.23 3.01 -5.55
CA ALA A 91 0.07 3.23 -6.42
C ALA A 91 0.12 4.59 -7.16
N VAL A 92 1.28 5.23 -7.15
CA VAL A 92 1.55 6.56 -7.72
C VAL A 92 2.85 6.50 -8.54
N PRO A 93 3.02 7.37 -9.55
CA PRO A 93 4.26 7.44 -10.31
C PRO A 93 5.40 7.91 -9.39
N THR A 94 6.43 7.09 -9.23
CA THR A 94 7.66 7.40 -8.47
C THR A 94 8.79 6.58 -9.06
N GLY A 95 9.92 7.22 -9.38
CA GLY A 95 11.10 6.54 -9.95
C GLY A 95 12.02 5.97 -8.88
N ARG A 96 12.91 5.06 -9.28
CA ARG A 96 13.87 4.34 -8.44
C ARG A 96 14.78 5.28 -7.65
N ALA A 97 15.29 6.33 -8.28
CA ALA A 97 16.19 7.28 -7.61
C ALA A 97 15.50 7.97 -6.41
N ALA A 98 14.29 8.49 -6.60
CA ALA A 98 13.52 9.12 -5.54
C ALA A 98 13.13 8.13 -4.43
N ILE A 99 12.80 6.88 -4.79
CA ILE A 99 12.56 5.82 -3.81
C ILE A 99 13.84 5.55 -3.01
N SER A 100 14.98 5.40 -3.68
CA SER A 100 16.28 5.14 -3.07
C SER A 100 16.67 6.22 -2.07
N GLU A 101 16.50 7.48 -2.46
CA GLU A 101 16.80 8.64 -1.63
C GLU A 101 15.88 8.71 -0.39
N THR A 102 14.60 8.38 -0.56
CA THR A 102 13.59 8.57 0.49
C THR A 102 13.49 7.38 1.45
N PHE A 103 13.62 6.15 0.94
CA PHE A 103 13.31 4.92 1.65
C PHE A 103 14.47 3.93 1.70
N GLY A 104 15.63 4.27 1.14
CA GLY A 104 16.71 3.32 0.89
C GLY A 104 16.30 2.31 -0.19
N ASN A 105 16.65 1.04 -0.04
CA ASN A 105 16.38 0.01 -1.06
C ASN A 105 15.31 -1.00 -0.60
N PRO A 106 14.04 -0.59 -0.41
CA PRO A 106 13.00 -1.52 0.00
C PRO A 106 12.64 -2.47 -1.16
N ALA A 107 12.02 -3.60 -0.82
CA ALA A 107 11.26 -4.37 -1.78
C ALA A 107 10.07 -3.53 -2.28
N ILE A 108 9.93 -3.38 -3.60
CA ILE A 108 8.87 -2.54 -4.19
C ILE A 108 7.77 -3.44 -4.74
N ILE A 109 6.54 -3.17 -4.33
CA ILE A 109 5.34 -3.81 -4.86
C ILE A 109 4.43 -2.75 -5.48
N PHE A 110 4.22 -2.82 -6.79
CA PHE A 110 3.28 -1.93 -7.46
C PHE A 110 1.85 -2.46 -7.38
N VAL A 111 1.00 -1.75 -6.64
CA VAL A 111 -0.36 -2.22 -6.27
C VAL A 111 -1.49 -1.60 -7.09
N SER A 112 -1.20 -0.62 -7.94
CA SER A 112 -2.24 0.03 -8.78
C SER A 112 -2.58 -0.82 -10.01
N PRO A 113 -3.86 -0.99 -10.37
CA PRO A 113 -4.27 -1.69 -11.59
C PRO A 113 -3.99 -0.86 -12.86
N ARG A 114 -3.70 0.44 -12.72
CA ARG A 114 -3.27 1.31 -13.81
C ARG A 114 -1.77 1.15 -14.00
N ARG A 115 -1.34 0.27 -14.90
CA ARG A 115 0.10 -0.02 -15.07
C ARG A 115 0.81 1.08 -15.84
N ALA A 116 0.09 1.86 -16.66
CA ALA A 116 0.67 2.96 -17.43
C ALA A 116 1.25 4.11 -16.57
N ILE A 117 1.00 4.13 -15.26
CA ILE A 117 1.60 5.13 -14.34
C ILE A 117 2.86 4.59 -13.64
N LEU A 118 3.20 3.32 -13.81
CA LEU A 118 4.46 2.77 -13.29
C LEU A 118 5.62 3.47 -14.01
N SER A 119 6.61 3.90 -13.24
CA SER A 119 7.80 4.53 -13.80
C SER A 119 8.57 3.53 -14.66
N SER A 120 9.05 3.96 -15.82
CA SER A 120 9.67 3.06 -16.82
C SER A 120 10.92 2.35 -16.29
N ASP A 121 11.67 3.00 -15.39
CA ASP A 121 12.85 2.45 -14.71
C ASP A 121 12.53 1.37 -13.66
N LEU A 122 11.24 1.12 -13.39
CA LEU A 122 10.79 0.11 -12.44
C LEU A 122 10.18 -1.14 -13.10
N VAL A 123 9.78 -1.08 -14.38
CA VAL A 123 9.00 -2.13 -15.06
C VAL A 123 9.57 -3.55 -14.89
N ASP A 124 10.88 -3.70 -15.04
CA ASP A 124 11.55 -5.00 -14.98
C ASP A 124 12.09 -5.37 -13.59
N THR A 125 11.93 -4.49 -12.61
CA THR A 125 12.67 -4.58 -11.35
C THR A 125 11.78 -4.62 -10.11
N VAL A 126 10.46 -4.59 -10.30
CA VAL A 126 9.49 -4.61 -9.20
C VAL A 126 8.47 -5.74 -9.41
N ALA A 127 7.95 -6.24 -8.30
CA ALA A 127 6.76 -7.08 -8.36
C ALA A 127 5.53 -6.20 -8.54
N VAL A 128 4.59 -6.67 -9.34
CA VAL A 128 3.32 -5.99 -9.58
C VAL A 128 2.21 -6.88 -9.04
N LEU A 129 1.28 -6.34 -8.25
CA LEU A 129 0.18 -7.14 -7.72
C LEU A 129 -0.65 -7.72 -8.88
N PRO A 130 -0.85 -9.04 -9.01
CA PRO A 130 -1.72 -9.62 -10.05
C PRO A 130 -3.10 -8.95 -10.11
N LEU A 131 -3.62 -8.71 -11.31
CA LEU A 131 -4.90 -8.05 -11.52
C LEU A 131 -6.06 -8.84 -10.91
N GLN A 132 -6.01 -10.18 -10.94
CA GLN A 132 -7.01 -10.99 -10.21
C GLN A 132 -6.99 -10.72 -8.71
N ASN A 133 -5.81 -10.59 -8.09
CA ASN A 133 -5.72 -10.28 -6.65
C ASN A 133 -6.30 -8.89 -6.36
N TRP A 134 -6.02 -7.90 -7.22
CA TRP A 134 -6.64 -6.59 -7.11
C TRP A 134 -8.17 -6.67 -7.18
N LYS A 135 -8.72 -7.47 -8.12
CA LYS A 135 -10.17 -7.69 -8.26
C LYS A 135 -10.77 -8.38 -7.02
N VAL A 136 -10.08 -9.34 -6.42
CA VAL A 136 -10.52 -9.96 -5.16
C VAL A 136 -10.70 -8.91 -4.08
N VAL A 137 -9.72 -8.04 -3.85
CA VAL A 137 -9.82 -6.96 -2.85
C VAL A 137 -10.95 -5.98 -3.21
N SER A 138 -11.09 -5.64 -4.49
CA SER A 138 -12.20 -4.80 -4.98
C SER A 138 -13.56 -5.44 -4.69
N SER A 139 -13.72 -6.74 -4.89
CA SER A 139 -14.97 -7.48 -4.61
C SER A 139 -15.30 -7.52 -3.12
N LEU A 140 -14.30 -7.63 -2.24
CA LEU A 140 -14.49 -7.50 -0.79
C LEU A 140 -15.06 -6.13 -0.39
N LEU A 141 -14.90 -5.12 -1.25
CA LEU A 141 -15.43 -3.76 -1.08
C LEU A 141 -16.62 -3.46 -2.00
N GLY A 142 -17.37 -4.48 -2.41
CA GLY A 142 -18.55 -4.30 -3.27
C GLY A 142 -18.23 -3.73 -4.66
N GLY A 143 -17.04 -4.03 -5.18
CA GLY A 143 -16.55 -3.53 -6.46
C GLY A 143 -15.92 -2.13 -6.39
N CYS A 144 -15.81 -1.52 -5.20
CA CYS A 144 -15.15 -0.23 -5.03
C CYS A 144 -13.63 -0.37 -5.19
N ARG A 145 -12.98 0.69 -5.69
CA ARG A 145 -11.51 0.74 -5.79
C ARG A 145 -10.88 0.72 -4.39
N PRO A 146 -10.07 -0.30 -4.03
CA PRO A 146 -9.35 -0.31 -2.75
C PRO A 146 -8.23 0.73 -2.72
N SER A 147 -7.95 1.26 -1.53
CA SER A 147 -6.78 2.07 -1.25
C SER A 147 -5.49 1.24 -1.26
N ALA A 148 -4.34 1.90 -1.43
CA ALA A 148 -3.04 1.22 -1.32
C ALA A 148 -2.83 0.62 0.08
N GLY A 149 -3.38 1.26 1.12
CA GLY A 149 -3.35 0.75 2.49
C GLY A 149 -4.15 -0.54 2.63
N MET A 150 -5.38 -0.59 2.09
CA MET A 150 -6.19 -1.80 2.07
C MET A 150 -5.51 -2.96 1.34
N ILE A 151 -4.91 -2.69 0.18
CA ILE A 151 -4.16 -3.71 -0.56
C ILE A 151 -2.94 -4.18 0.24
N ALA A 152 -2.17 -3.28 0.85
CA ALA A 152 -1.02 -3.64 1.67
C ALA A 152 -1.43 -4.54 2.85
N THR A 153 -2.55 -4.24 3.51
CA THR A 153 -3.11 -5.09 4.58
C THR A 153 -3.51 -6.47 4.05
N TRP A 154 -4.13 -6.53 2.88
CA TRP A 154 -4.47 -7.81 2.24
C TRP A 154 -3.21 -8.61 1.87
N ILE A 155 -2.18 -7.98 1.30
CA ILE A 155 -0.89 -8.63 0.99
C ILE A 155 -0.26 -9.20 2.26
N ALA A 156 -0.23 -8.43 3.35
CA ALA A 156 0.35 -8.87 4.62
C ALA A 156 -0.35 -10.12 5.16
N HIS A 157 -1.68 -10.17 5.08
CA HIS A 157 -2.43 -11.34 5.55
C HIS A 157 -2.28 -12.55 4.61
N TYR A 158 -2.61 -12.39 3.33
CA TYR A 158 -2.79 -13.53 2.42
C TYR A 158 -1.49 -13.99 1.74
N LEU A 159 -0.57 -13.07 1.44
CA LEU A 159 0.67 -13.42 0.74
C LEU A 159 1.83 -13.60 1.71
N LEU A 160 2.00 -12.68 2.66
CA LEU A 160 3.03 -12.81 3.68
C LEU A 160 2.65 -13.83 4.75
N GLN A 161 1.37 -14.16 4.92
CA GLN A 161 0.89 -15.01 6.03
C GLN A 161 1.40 -14.47 7.37
N ALA A 162 1.35 -13.14 7.54
CA ALA A 162 1.89 -12.46 8.70
C ALA A 162 1.35 -13.06 10.00
N SER A 163 2.22 -13.22 11.00
CA SER A 163 1.81 -13.74 12.32
C SER A 163 0.92 -12.75 13.07
N SER A 164 1.11 -11.45 12.82
CA SER A 164 0.19 -10.38 13.18
C SER A 164 0.45 -9.15 12.31
N VAL A 165 -0.58 -8.32 12.13
CA VAL A 165 -0.48 -7.05 11.39
C VAL A 165 -0.90 -5.90 12.30
N SER A 166 -0.13 -4.82 12.34
CA SER A 166 -0.47 -3.60 13.07
C SER A 166 -0.52 -2.40 12.13
N LEU A 167 -1.60 -1.62 12.21
CA LEU A 167 -1.80 -0.43 11.38
C LEU A 167 -1.40 0.84 12.14
N TYR A 168 -0.68 1.73 11.46
CA TYR A 168 -0.32 3.06 11.97
C TYR A 168 -0.66 4.12 10.92
N GLY A 169 -1.15 5.30 11.32
CA GLY A 169 -1.49 6.35 10.36
C GLY A 169 -2.63 5.97 9.41
N PHE A 170 -3.60 5.20 9.89
CA PHE A 170 -4.89 4.97 9.24
C PHE A 170 -5.99 5.67 10.05
N ASP A 171 -6.86 6.37 9.37
CA ASP A 171 -8.02 7.04 9.99
C ASP A 171 -9.20 7.15 9.01
N TRP A 172 -9.17 6.37 7.94
CA TRP A 172 -10.23 6.31 6.93
C TRP A 172 -10.57 7.68 6.35
N LYS A 173 -9.55 8.52 6.18
CA LYS A 173 -9.69 9.87 5.62
C LYS A 173 -10.52 10.80 6.52
N LYS A 174 -10.40 10.63 7.83
CA LYS A 174 -10.80 11.62 8.83
C LYS A 174 -9.84 12.82 8.80
N THR A 175 -8.54 12.58 8.62
CA THR A 175 -7.53 13.62 8.39
C THR A 175 -6.98 13.63 6.95
N LYS A 176 -6.25 14.69 6.61
CA LYS A 176 -5.55 14.78 5.33
C LYS A 176 -4.34 13.83 5.31
N THR A 177 -3.82 13.61 4.11
CA THR A 177 -2.51 12.98 3.96
C THR A 177 -1.45 14.02 4.37
N TYR A 178 -0.49 13.68 5.22
CA TYR A 178 0.38 14.69 5.83
C TYR A 178 1.22 15.49 4.82
N TYR A 179 1.68 14.85 3.74
CA TYR A 179 2.41 15.50 2.64
C TYR A 179 1.48 16.13 1.59
N ALA A 180 0.17 16.20 1.82
CA ALA A 180 -0.78 16.83 0.90
C ALA A 180 -1.25 18.19 1.44
N ASP A 181 -1.31 19.18 0.55
CA ASP A 181 -1.81 20.52 0.89
C ASP A 181 -3.31 20.50 1.21
N LYS A 182 -4.06 19.65 0.51
CA LYS A 182 -5.53 19.57 0.60
C LYS A 182 -6.01 18.15 0.80
N MET A 183 -7.16 18.02 1.44
CA MET A 183 -7.83 16.74 1.62
C MET A 183 -8.34 16.21 0.27
N ARG A 184 -7.84 15.04 -0.13
CA ARG A 184 -8.29 14.34 -1.35
C ARG A 184 -9.22 13.18 -0.98
N ARG A 185 -10.53 13.41 -1.05
CA ARG A 185 -11.57 12.36 -0.91
C ARG A 185 -12.10 12.01 -2.29
N LYS A 186 -11.37 11.19 -3.06
CA LYS A 186 -11.90 10.67 -4.32
C LYS A 186 -11.57 9.19 -4.47
N HIS A 187 -12.53 8.46 -5.05
CA HIS A 187 -12.43 7.11 -5.60
C HIS A 187 -12.44 5.91 -4.64
N HIS A 188 -12.30 6.09 -3.32
CA HIS A 188 -12.34 5.00 -2.33
C HIS A 188 -13.61 5.07 -1.47
N ASN A 189 -14.12 3.92 -1.05
CA ASN A 189 -15.18 3.84 -0.05
C ASN A 189 -14.56 3.57 1.32
N TRP A 190 -14.19 4.65 2.00
CA TRP A 190 -13.49 4.59 3.28
C TRP A 190 -14.29 3.90 4.38
N ALA A 191 -15.63 4.03 4.36
CA ALA A 191 -16.51 3.37 5.31
C ALA A 191 -16.50 1.84 5.15
N LEU A 192 -16.47 1.34 3.90
CA LEU A 192 -16.32 -0.09 3.65
C LEU A 192 -14.93 -0.59 4.03
N GLU A 193 -13.88 0.19 3.76
CA GLU A 193 -12.53 -0.16 4.20
C GLU A 193 -12.41 -0.22 5.74
N GLU A 194 -13.00 0.75 6.45
CA GLU A 194 -13.10 0.77 7.91
C GLU A 194 -13.84 -0.45 8.43
N ALA A 195 -15.06 -0.71 7.92
CA ALA A 195 -15.86 -1.85 8.34
C ALA A 195 -15.13 -3.20 8.13
N LEU A 196 -14.45 -3.38 6.99
CA LEU A 196 -13.71 -4.61 6.71
C LEU A 196 -12.49 -4.77 7.64
N MET A 197 -11.69 -3.72 7.84
CA MET A 197 -10.56 -3.78 8.77
C MET A 197 -11.01 -3.96 10.22
N MET A 198 -12.12 -3.36 10.63
CA MET A 198 -12.73 -3.58 11.94
C MET A 198 -13.15 -5.04 12.12
N LYS A 199 -13.70 -5.67 11.07
CA LYS A 199 -14.03 -7.11 11.08
C LYS A 199 -12.77 -7.94 11.28
N TRP A 200 -11.71 -7.69 10.50
CA TRP A 200 -10.42 -8.38 10.63
C TRP A 200 -9.76 -8.19 11.99
N ALA A 201 -9.96 -7.04 12.63
CA ALA A 201 -9.49 -6.82 13.98
C ALA A 201 -10.24 -7.66 15.03
N LYS A 202 -11.56 -7.83 14.85
CA LYS A 202 -12.36 -8.74 15.69
C LYS A 202 -11.97 -10.22 15.50
N GLU A 203 -11.49 -10.58 14.31
CA GLU A 203 -10.93 -11.91 14.01
C GLU A 203 -9.53 -12.12 14.65
N GLY A 204 -8.94 -11.07 15.23
CA GLY A 204 -7.76 -11.16 16.10
C GLY A 204 -6.40 -11.08 15.40
N TRP A 205 -6.34 -11.05 14.07
CA TRP A 205 -5.07 -11.01 13.34
C TRP A 205 -4.61 -9.59 12.97
N LEU A 206 -5.51 -8.61 12.99
CA LEU A 206 -5.24 -7.21 12.68
C LEU A 206 -5.37 -6.32 13.93
N LYS A 207 -4.34 -5.54 14.23
CA LYS A 207 -4.38 -4.48 15.23
C LYS A 207 -4.63 -3.15 14.54
N LEU A 208 -5.73 -2.50 14.91
CA LEU A 208 -6.09 -1.19 14.40
C LEU A 208 -5.16 -0.11 14.99
N PRO A 209 -5.10 1.07 14.35
CA PRO A 209 -4.35 2.19 14.90
C PRO A 209 -4.87 2.56 16.28
N PRO A 210 -3.99 3.08 17.16
CA PRO A 210 -4.44 3.68 18.41
C PRO A 210 -5.51 4.75 18.15
N PRO A 211 -6.52 4.87 19.02
CA PRO A 211 -7.57 5.86 18.85
C PRO A 211 -6.98 7.26 18.87
N SER A 212 -7.45 8.12 17.95
CA SER A 212 -7.12 9.54 17.94
C SER A 212 -7.58 10.19 19.25
N SER A 213 -6.77 11.14 19.72
CA SER A 213 -7.09 11.97 20.88
C SER A 213 -8.20 13.00 20.62
N ARG A 214 -8.62 13.15 19.35
CA ARG A 214 -9.63 14.13 18.91
C ARG A 214 -10.84 13.40 18.34
N SER A 215 -11.85 13.19 19.17
CA SER A 215 -13.22 12.81 18.78
C SER A 215 -14.05 14.05 18.47
#